data_AF-A0A8T6VL65-F1
#
_entry.id   AF-A0A8T6VL65-F1
#
_cell.length_a   1.000
_cell.length_b   1.000
_cell.length_c   1.000
_cell.angle_alpha   90.00
_cell.angle_beta   90.00
_cell.angle_gamma   90.00
#
_symmetry.space_group_name_H-M   'P 1'
#
loop_
_entity.id
_entity.type
_entity.pdbx_description
1 polymer ?
#
loop_
_entity_poly.entity_id
_entity_poly.type
_entity_poly.pdbx_seq_one_letter_code
_entity_poly.pdbx_strand_id
1 'polypeptide(L)'
;AKFSLKIFDDVVLKNADYVNLVKSEPYTLETYYMGTVDKNNKVNFYDGDIRIVDPVGKEFVKFAPSKYLDIIEEHVEPWTYVKLPYIKKVGWKGLVGGSNSGIYRVGPLGRLNASEGMATPLAQNQYERMYKTLGGRPVHATLAFHWARLIELLYAAERSVELVTDKGITNGDIRNKPGKPGEGVGIVEACRGTLIHHYQLDENALAKKVNLIVATTHNAPGICMSVKNAAQGLIRNGKVSDGLLNMVEMAFRAYDPCFACATHFAIGEMPLEVKIFDYEKQLVKTVRR
;
A
#
# COMPACT_ATOMS: atom_id res chain seq x y z
N ALA A 1 5.04 2.99 19.89
CA ALA A 1 4.02 2.01 19.46
C ALA A 1 2.82 1.91 20.40
N LYS A 2 2.98 1.37 21.63
CA LYS A 2 1.86 1.16 22.58
C LYS A 2 1.04 2.43 22.87
N PHE A 3 1.72 3.56 23.10
CA PHE A 3 1.07 4.87 23.29
C PHE A 3 0.20 5.28 22.10
N SER A 4 0.69 5.15 20.87
CA SER A 4 -0.05 5.51 19.65
C SER A 4 -1.29 4.63 19.45
N LEU A 5 -1.17 3.33 19.74
CA LEU A 5 -2.33 2.40 19.73
C LEU A 5 -3.35 2.76 20.81
N LYS A 6 -2.90 3.19 21.99
CA LYS A 6 -3.80 3.68 23.05
C LYS A 6 -4.55 4.94 22.62
N ILE A 7 -3.89 5.90 21.99
CA ILE A 7 -4.57 7.09 21.44
C ILE A 7 -5.60 6.69 20.39
N PHE A 8 -5.23 5.78 19.48
CA PHE A 8 -6.16 5.30 18.46
C PHE A 8 -7.38 4.63 19.09
N ASP A 9 -7.20 3.85 20.16
CA ASP A 9 -8.28 3.28 20.95
C ASP A 9 -9.20 4.37 21.54
N ASP A 10 -8.60 5.32 22.26
CA ASP A 10 -9.33 6.32 23.03
C ASP A 10 -10.07 7.32 22.14
N VAL A 11 -9.48 7.70 21.00
CA VAL A 11 -10.01 8.76 20.13
C VAL A 11 -10.81 8.19 18.98
N VAL A 12 -10.36 7.09 18.36
CA VAL A 12 -10.98 6.54 17.15
C VAL A 12 -11.95 5.41 17.49
N LEU A 13 -11.50 4.37 18.21
CA LEU A 13 -12.33 3.18 18.43
C LEU A 13 -13.48 3.38 19.41
N LYS A 14 -13.33 4.28 20.40
CA LYS A 14 -14.41 4.64 21.33
C LYS A 14 -15.40 5.65 20.74
N ASN A 15 -15.09 6.26 19.61
CA ASN A 15 -15.97 7.20 18.93
C ASN A 15 -16.75 6.47 17.81
N ALA A 16 -18.06 6.28 18.03
CA ALA A 16 -18.91 5.57 17.08
C ALA A 16 -18.94 6.25 15.69
N ASP A 17 -18.91 7.58 15.63
CA ASP A 17 -18.94 8.31 14.35
C ASP A 17 -17.67 8.06 13.54
N TYR A 18 -16.50 8.00 14.19
CA TYR A 18 -15.26 7.68 13.50
C TYR A 18 -15.19 6.22 13.06
N VAL A 19 -15.68 5.29 13.88
CA VAL A 19 -15.77 3.87 13.47
C VAL A 19 -16.73 3.72 12.28
N ASN A 20 -17.87 4.41 12.29
CA ASN A 20 -18.83 4.42 11.19
C ASN A 20 -18.22 5.02 9.92
N LEU A 21 -17.44 6.10 10.06
CA LEU A 21 -16.72 6.71 8.94
C LEU A 21 -15.70 5.74 8.32
N VAL A 22 -14.90 5.04 9.15
CA VAL A 22 -13.94 4.02 8.69
C VAL A 22 -14.65 2.91 7.91
N LYS A 23 -15.84 2.51 8.35
CA LYS A 23 -16.64 1.44 7.73
C LYS A 23 -17.57 1.92 6.60
N SER A 24 -17.57 3.21 6.29
CA SER A 24 -18.52 3.76 5.33
C SER A 24 -18.16 3.39 3.88
N GLU A 25 -19.18 3.31 3.04
CA GLU A 25 -19.06 2.96 1.62
C GLU A 25 -18.10 3.89 0.86
N PRO A 26 -18.09 5.23 1.05
CA PRO A 26 -17.16 6.12 0.34
C PRO A 26 -15.68 5.85 0.61
N TYR A 27 -15.35 5.19 1.73
CA TYR A 27 -13.99 4.79 2.09
C TYR A 27 -13.75 3.30 1.94
N THR A 28 -14.67 2.55 1.33
CA THR A 28 -14.51 1.10 1.10
C THR A 28 -14.09 0.85 -0.34
N LEU A 29 -13.11 -0.04 -0.52
CA LEU A 29 -12.58 -0.36 -1.85
C LEU A 29 -12.15 -1.83 -1.93
N GLU A 30 -12.89 -2.62 -2.68
CA GLU A 30 -12.60 -4.04 -2.91
C GLU A 30 -11.52 -4.20 -3.98
N THR A 31 -10.37 -4.76 -3.59
CA THR A 31 -9.20 -4.98 -4.45
C THR A 31 -8.47 -6.23 -4.00
N TYR A 32 -7.53 -6.68 -4.82
CA TYR A 32 -6.47 -7.59 -4.37
C TYR A 32 -5.57 -6.90 -3.34
N TYR A 33 -4.78 -7.68 -2.62
CA TYR A 33 -3.74 -7.18 -1.71
C TYR A 33 -2.44 -7.92 -1.88
N MET A 34 -1.33 -7.21 -1.77
CA MET A 34 0.01 -7.76 -1.95
C MET A 34 0.92 -7.38 -0.78
N GLY A 35 1.78 -8.31 -0.38
CA GLY A 35 2.86 -8.05 0.56
C GLY A 35 3.82 -9.24 0.70
N THR A 36 5.04 -8.96 1.16
CA THR A 36 6.03 -10.00 1.51
C THR A 36 5.63 -10.77 2.77
N VAL A 37 5.82 -12.09 2.72
CA VAL A 37 5.54 -13.00 3.85
C VAL A 37 6.72 -13.93 4.13
N ASP A 38 6.88 -14.31 5.40
CA ASP A 38 7.83 -15.35 5.79
C ASP A 38 7.34 -16.77 5.42
N LYS A 39 8.14 -17.79 5.78
CA LYS A 39 7.81 -19.22 5.55
C LYS A 39 6.50 -19.69 6.21
N ASN A 40 6.00 -18.96 7.20
CA ASN A 40 4.75 -19.24 7.91
C ASN A 40 3.61 -18.32 7.43
N ASN A 41 3.77 -17.69 6.27
CA ASN A 41 2.88 -16.67 5.72
C ASN A 41 2.66 -15.45 6.64
N LYS A 42 3.53 -15.19 7.64
CA LYS A 42 3.41 -14.02 8.51
C LYS A 42 4.05 -12.80 7.85
N VAL A 43 3.61 -11.60 8.24
CA VAL A 43 4.18 -10.34 7.76
C VAL A 43 5.69 -10.35 7.98
N ASN A 44 6.45 -10.07 6.91
CA ASN A 44 7.87 -9.82 6.96
C ASN A 44 8.21 -8.61 6.10
N PHE A 45 9.16 -7.79 6.56
CA PHE A 45 9.55 -6.57 5.84
C PHE A 45 10.80 -6.74 4.98
N TYR A 46 11.65 -7.72 5.30
CA TYR A 46 13.00 -7.79 4.75
C TYR A 46 13.15 -8.83 3.66
N ASP A 47 12.69 -10.06 3.91
CA ASP A 47 12.93 -11.20 3.03
C ASP A 47 11.72 -12.16 3.01
N GLY A 48 11.59 -12.92 1.92
CA GLY A 48 10.54 -13.89 1.73
C GLY A 48 9.86 -13.81 0.36
N ASP A 49 8.79 -14.59 0.21
CA ASP A 49 7.99 -14.59 -1.01
C ASP A 49 6.96 -13.47 -0.98
N ILE A 50 6.63 -12.95 -2.16
CA ILE A 50 5.57 -11.98 -2.34
C ILE A 50 4.27 -12.74 -2.50
N ARG A 51 3.30 -12.46 -1.63
CA ARG A 51 1.97 -13.08 -1.64
C ARG A 51 0.92 -12.07 -2.08
N ILE A 52 0.04 -12.50 -2.98
CA ILE A 52 -1.14 -11.76 -3.41
C ILE A 52 -2.38 -12.56 -3.04
N VAL A 53 -3.33 -11.90 -2.37
CA VAL A 53 -4.68 -12.44 -2.12
C VAL A 53 -5.71 -11.71 -2.96
N ASP A 54 -6.76 -12.43 -3.34
CA ASP A 54 -7.91 -11.88 -4.05
C ASP A 54 -8.82 -11.04 -3.12
N PRO A 55 -9.85 -10.37 -3.66
CA PRO A 55 -10.75 -9.56 -2.85
C PRO A 55 -11.54 -10.34 -1.80
N VAL A 56 -11.62 -11.66 -1.86
CA VAL A 56 -12.25 -12.49 -0.81
C VAL A 56 -11.22 -13.08 0.16
N GLY A 57 -9.94 -12.72 0.01
CA GLY A 57 -8.85 -13.12 0.91
C GLY A 57 -8.23 -14.48 0.59
N LYS A 58 -8.58 -15.10 -0.55
CA LYS A 58 -7.97 -16.35 -0.98
C LYS A 58 -6.63 -16.05 -1.66
N GLU A 59 -5.63 -16.90 -1.43
CA GLU A 59 -4.34 -16.80 -2.12
C GLU A 59 -4.54 -16.89 -3.64
N PHE A 60 -4.14 -15.82 -4.34
CA PHE A 60 -4.18 -15.75 -5.80
C PHE A 60 -2.85 -16.24 -6.40
N VAL A 61 -1.73 -15.74 -5.86
CA VAL A 61 -0.38 -16.19 -6.23
C VAL A 61 0.60 -15.91 -5.10
N LYS A 62 1.63 -16.74 -4.98
CA LYS A 62 2.82 -16.50 -4.16
C LYS A 62 4.07 -16.77 -5.00
N PHE A 63 5.03 -15.86 -4.98
CA PHE A 63 6.18 -15.92 -5.90
C PHE A 63 7.45 -15.33 -5.29
N ALA A 64 8.59 -15.89 -5.73
CA ALA A 64 9.92 -15.37 -5.39
C ALA A 64 10.17 -14.01 -6.09
N PRO A 65 10.97 -13.11 -5.49
CA PRO A 65 11.19 -11.77 -6.01
C PRO A 65 11.56 -11.68 -7.50
N SER A 66 12.40 -12.60 -7.99
CA SER A 66 12.88 -12.63 -9.38
C SER A 66 11.77 -12.90 -10.41
N LYS A 67 10.57 -13.30 -9.98
CA LYS A 67 9.43 -13.63 -10.86
C LYS A 67 8.42 -12.49 -11.03
N TYR A 68 8.68 -11.30 -10.48
CA TYR A 68 7.69 -10.21 -10.49
C TYR A 68 7.21 -9.80 -11.90
N LEU A 69 8.06 -9.90 -12.94
CA LEU A 69 7.71 -9.54 -14.33
C LEU A 69 6.63 -10.46 -14.94
N ASP A 70 6.45 -11.65 -14.40
CA ASP A 70 5.39 -12.58 -14.81
C ASP A 70 4.04 -12.22 -14.16
N ILE A 71 4.06 -11.38 -13.11
CA ILE A 71 2.92 -11.13 -12.22
C ILE A 71 2.42 -9.69 -12.33
N ILE A 72 3.33 -8.72 -12.40
CA ILE A 72 3.02 -7.28 -12.34
C ILE A 72 3.28 -6.64 -13.71
N GLU A 73 2.35 -5.82 -14.16
CA GLU A 73 2.47 -4.99 -15.35
C GLU A 73 2.06 -3.55 -15.03
N GLU A 74 2.65 -2.57 -15.70
CA GLU A 74 2.41 -1.15 -15.43
C GLU A 74 1.69 -0.48 -16.60
N HIS A 75 0.48 0.02 -16.36
CA HIS A 75 -0.28 0.79 -17.35
C HIS A 75 0.09 2.28 -17.29
N VAL A 76 -0.03 2.99 -18.42
CA VAL A 76 0.24 4.44 -18.52
C VAL A 76 -1.01 5.16 -18.97
N GLU A 77 -1.28 6.29 -18.33
CA GLU A 77 -2.39 7.18 -18.66
C GLU A 77 -1.84 8.57 -19.02
N PRO A 78 -2.44 9.29 -19.99
CA PRO A 78 -1.89 10.56 -20.49
C PRO A 78 -1.97 11.71 -19.48
N TRP A 79 -2.72 11.55 -18.38
CA TRP A 79 -2.98 12.59 -17.37
C TRP A 79 -2.11 12.46 -16.11
N THR A 80 -1.21 11.47 -16.04
CA THR A 80 -0.32 11.26 -14.88
C THR A 80 1.04 10.74 -15.30
N TYR A 81 2.09 11.24 -14.64
CA TYR A 81 3.45 10.66 -14.76
C TYR A 81 3.61 9.36 -13.95
N VAL A 82 2.80 9.17 -12.90
CA VAL A 82 2.81 7.94 -12.11
C VAL A 82 2.09 6.86 -12.90
N LYS A 83 2.79 5.74 -13.15
CA LYS A 83 2.21 4.56 -13.77
C LYS A 83 1.16 3.90 -12.88
N LEU A 84 0.35 3.02 -13.45
CA LEU A 84 -0.77 2.35 -12.80
C LEU A 84 -0.56 0.82 -12.83
N PRO A 85 0.16 0.24 -11.85
CA PRO A 85 0.42 -1.19 -11.81
C PRO A 85 -0.84 -2.03 -11.60
N TYR A 86 -0.88 -3.21 -12.23
CA TYR A 86 -1.95 -4.18 -12.07
C TYR A 86 -1.42 -5.61 -12.18
N ILE A 87 -2.23 -6.58 -11.75
CA ILE A 87 -1.94 -8.01 -11.86
C ILE A 87 -2.10 -8.43 -13.32
N LYS A 88 -0.98 -8.77 -13.97
CA LYS A 88 -0.87 -9.11 -15.39
C LYS A 88 -1.87 -10.18 -15.84
N LYS A 89 -2.02 -11.25 -15.05
CA LYS A 89 -2.92 -12.37 -15.36
C LYS A 89 -4.41 -12.00 -15.36
N VAL A 90 -4.81 -11.00 -14.58
CA VAL A 90 -6.20 -10.50 -14.55
C VAL A 90 -6.41 -9.44 -15.64
N GLY A 91 -5.38 -8.63 -15.88
CA GLY A 91 -5.36 -7.60 -16.92
C GLY A 91 -5.87 -6.25 -16.44
N TRP A 92 -5.59 -5.22 -17.25
CA TRP A 92 -6.10 -3.87 -17.04
C TRP A 92 -7.56 -3.76 -17.46
N LYS A 93 -8.43 -3.36 -16.53
CA LYS A 93 -9.87 -3.13 -16.77
C LYS A 93 -10.29 -1.69 -16.49
N GLY A 94 -9.33 -0.78 -16.42
CA GLY A 94 -9.54 0.58 -15.93
C GLY A 94 -9.60 0.65 -14.41
N LEU A 95 -9.95 1.83 -13.90
CA LEU A 95 -10.06 2.13 -12.47
C LEU A 95 -11.38 1.62 -11.89
N VAL A 96 -11.49 0.29 -11.79
CA VAL A 96 -12.61 -0.44 -11.18
C VAL A 96 -12.11 -1.42 -10.13
N GLY A 97 -12.89 -1.63 -9.06
CA GLY A 97 -12.58 -2.62 -8.02
C GLY A 97 -13.12 -4.02 -8.34
N GLY A 98 -12.99 -4.93 -7.38
CA GLY A 98 -13.55 -6.28 -7.41
C GLY A 98 -12.69 -7.33 -8.13
N SER A 99 -13.14 -8.58 -8.11
CA SER A 99 -12.33 -9.75 -8.52
C SER A 99 -12.01 -9.82 -10.02
N ASN A 100 -12.74 -9.08 -10.85
CA ASN A 100 -12.47 -9.01 -12.29
C ASN A 100 -11.42 -7.94 -12.64
N SER A 101 -10.95 -7.17 -11.65
CA SER A 101 -9.97 -6.10 -11.82
C SER A 101 -8.61 -6.55 -11.32
N GLY A 102 -7.56 -6.34 -12.11
CA GLY A 102 -6.19 -6.59 -11.69
C GLY A 102 -5.65 -5.59 -10.66
N ILE A 103 -6.46 -4.65 -10.16
CA ILE A 103 -6.00 -3.66 -9.20
C ILE A 103 -5.81 -4.30 -7.82
N TYR A 104 -4.65 -4.00 -7.23
CA TYR A 104 -4.27 -4.43 -5.90
C TYR A 104 -3.82 -3.23 -5.05
N ARG A 105 -3.73 -3.44 -3.73
CA ARG A 105 -3.18 -2.47 -2.79
C ARG A 105 -2.05 -3.07 -1.97
N VAL A 106 -1.01 -2.27 -1.73
CA VAL A 106 0.19 -2.61 -0.93
C VAL A 106 0.29 -1.70 0.28
N GLY A 107 1.32 -1.87 1.10
CA GLY A 107 1.54 -1.08 2.32
C GLY A 107 0.89 -1.74 3.53
N PRO A 108 0.67 -1.00 4.63
CA PRO A 108 0.31 -1.64 5.90
C PRO A 108 -0.92 -2.55 5.83
N LEU A 109 -2.04 -2.07 5.30
CA LEU A 109 -3.24 -2.90 5.17
C LEU A 109 -3.06 -4.01 4.11
N GLY A 110 -2.31 -3.72 3.04
CA GLY A 110 -2.01 -4.71 2.00
C GLY A 110 -1.23 -5.91 2.54
N ARG A 111 -0.15 -5.66 3.28
CA ARG A 111 0.64 -6.69 3.95
C ARG A 111 -0.19 -7.47 4.96
N LEU A 112 -0.95 -6.77 5.81
CA LEU A 112 -1.79 -7.44 6.81
C LEU A 112 -2.85 -8.34 6.14
N ASN A 113 -3.53 -7.88 5.09
CA ASN A 113 -4.53 -8.68 4.38
C ASN A 113 -3.88 -9.87 3.66
N ALA A 114 -2.73 -9.66 3.02
CA ALA A 114 -2.00 -10.68 2.27
C ALA A 114 -1.30 -11.72 3.16
N SER A 115 -0.99 -11.40 4.42
CA SER A 115 -0.36 -12.33 5.38
C SER A 115 -1.37 -13.28 6.05
N GLU A 116 -0.93 -14.14 6.96
CA GLU A 116 -1.76 -14.95 7.87
C GLU A 116 -1.56 -14.53 9.35
N GLY A 117 -1.00 -13.34 9.57
CA GLY A 117 -0.75 -12.77 10.89
C GLY A 117 0.61 -12.05 10.97
N MET A 118 0.93 -11.59 12.18
CA MET A 118 2.21 -10.98 12.53
C MET A 118 3.14 -12.02 13.15
N ALA A 119 4.45 -11.84 12.98
CA ALA A 119 5.45 -12.75 13.55
C ALA A 119 5.82 -12.42 15.01
N THR A 120 5.32 -11.32 15.58
CA THR A 120 5.59 -10.90 16.97
C THR A 120 4.30 -10.87 17.80
N PRO A 121 4.36 -11.19 19.11
CA PRO A 121 3.17 -11.50 19.89
C PRO A 121 2.23 -10.32 20.13
N LEU A 122 2.76 -9.13 20.44
CA LEU A 122 1.88 -7.97 20.71
C LEU A 122 1.24 -7.45 19.42
N ALA A 123 2.00 -7.42 18.32
CA ALA A 123 1.46 -7.08 17.01
C ALA A 123 0.40 -8.10 16.55
N GLN A 124 0.60 -9.40 16.79
CA GLN A 124 -0.39 -10.44 16.48
C GLN A 124 -1.71 -10.22 17.22
N ASN A 125 -1.66 -9.84 18.50
CA ASN A 125 -2.87 -9.53 19.26
C ASN A 125 -3.64 -8.33 18.67
N GLN A 126 -2.92 -7.27 18.25
CA GLN A 126 -3.57 -6.11 17.63
C GLN A 126 -4.09 -6.41 16.22
N TYR A 127 -3.39 -7.27 15.47
CA TYR A 127 -3.84 -7.79 14.19
C TYR A 127 -5.20 -8.50 14.31
N GLU A 128 -5.33 -9.45 15.24
CA GLU A 128 -6.57 -10.18 15.48
C GLU A 128 -7.70 -9.24 15.92
N ARG A 129 -7.36 -8.29 16.80
CA ARG A 129 -8.30 -7.26 17.27
C ARG A 129 -8.84 -6.42 16.11
N MET A 130 -7.98 -5.94 15.21
CA MET A 130 -8.39 -5.11 14.07
C MET A 130 -9.41 -5.85 13.20
N TYR A 131 -9.13 -7.10 12.83
CA TYR A 131 -10.04 -7.88 12.00
C TYR A 131 -11.34 -8.24 12.71
N LYS A 132 -11.30 -8.58 14.00
CA LYS A 132 -12.50 -8.78 14.79
C LYS A 132 -13.38 -7.53 14.83
N THR A 133 -12.78 -6.35 14.99
CA THR A 133 -13.51 -5.07 15.05
C THR A 133 -14.08 -4.66 13.69
N LEU A 134 -13.37 -4.96 12.60
CA LEU A 134 -13.74 -4.52 11.24
C LEU A 134 -14.54 -5.56 10.45
N GLY A 135 -14.93 -6.68 11.06
CA GLY A 135 -15.90 -7.62 10.48
C GLY A 135 -15.30 -8.83 9.76
N GLY A 136 -14.02 -9.13 10.00
CA GLY A 136 -13.34 -10.30 9.44
C GLY A 136 -12.27 -9.92 8.42
N ARG A 137 -11.82 -10.92 7.66
CA ARG A 137 -10.73 -10.82 6.67
C ARG A 137 -11.27 -11.14 5.28
N PRO A 138 -10.84 -10.43 4.22
CA PRO A 138 -9.98 -9.23 4.24
C PRO A 138 -10.74 -7.95 4.69
N VAL A 139 -10.00 -6.90 5.06
CA VAL A 139 -10.57 -5.57 5.34
C VAL A 139 -10.36 -4.65 4.15
N HIS A 140 -11.44 -4.04 3.66
CA HIS A 140 -11.44 -3.14 2.50
C HIS A 140 -11.51 -1.65 2.83
N ALA A 141 -11.70 -1.32 4.10
CA ALA A 141 -11.75 0.06 4.58
C ALA A 141 -10.41 0.78 4.34
N THR A 142 -10.43 1.80 3.48
CA THR A 142 -9.26 2.62 3.13
C THR A 142 -8.67 3.30 4.35
N LEU A 143 -9.51 3.81 5.26
CA LEU A 143 -9.03 4.45 6.49
C LEU A 143 -8.40 3.45 7.48
N ALA A 144 -8.64 2.14 7.33
CA ALA A 144 -8.01 1.11 8.17
C ALA A 144 -6.49 0.97 7.91
N PHE A 145 -5.97 1.55 6.82
CA PHE A 145 -4.52 1.70 6.64
C PHE A 145 -3.84 2.40 7.81
N HIS A 146 -4.52 3.35 8.48
CA HIS A 146 -3.96 4.00 9.68
C HIS A 146 -3.80 3.02 10.83
N TRP A 147 -4.79 2.18 11.10
CA TRP A 147 -4.69 1.17 12.16
C TRP A 147 -3.64 0.12 11.82
N ALA A 148 -3.65 -0.40 10.59
CA ALA A 148 -2.63 -1.34 10.12
C ALA A 148 -1.20 -0.78 10.29
N ARG A 149 -0.99 0.52 9.99
CA ARG A 149 0.31 1.19 10.20
C ARG A 149 0.73 1.23 11.67
N LEU A 150 -0.21 1.39 12.60
CA LEU A 150 0.09 1.34 14.04
C LEU A 150 0.44 -0.08 14.51
N ILE A 151 -0.18 -1.10 13.92
CA ILE A 151 0.14 -2.52 14.18
C ILE A 151 1.56 -2.81 13.68
N GLU A 152 1.91 -2.34 12.49
CA GLU A 152 3.25 -2.49 11.95
C GLU A 152 4.30 -1.71 12.72
N LEU A 153 3.97 -0.52 13.25
CA LEU A 153 4.85 0.21 14.15
C LEU A 153 5.14 -0.59 15.44
N LEU A 154 4.16 -1.33 15.96
CA LEU A 154 4.35 -2.22 17.09
C LEU A 154 5.23 -3.42 16.72
N TYR A 155 4.96 -4.04 15.58
CA TYR A 155 5.77 -5.14 15.04
C TYR A 155 7.23 -4.72 14.83
N ALA A 156 7.47 -3.56 14.20
CA ALA A 156 8.82 -3.04 13.99
C ALA A 156 9.55 -2.80 15.31
N ALA A 157 8.86 -2.29 16.34
CA ALA A 157 9.44 -2.11 17.66
C ALA A 157 9.80 -3.45 18.33
N GLU A 158 8.94 -4.47 18.25
CA GLU A 158 9.23 -5.81 18.76
C GLU A 158 10.41 -6.46 18.02
N ARG A 159 10.40 -6.44 16.68
CA ARG A 159 11.49 -6.94 15.85
C ARG A 159 12.82 -6.23 16.10
N SER A 160 12.80 -4.93 16.39
CA SER A 160 14.01 -4.18 16.73
C SER A 160 14.65 -4.69 18.01
N VAL A 161 13.85 -5.03 19.02
CA VAL A 161 14.35 -5.63 20.27
C VAL A 161 14.91 -7.02 20.01
N GLU A 162 14.22 -7.86 19.23
CA GLU A 162 14.69 -9.19 18.87
C GLU A 162 16.04 -9.14 18.12
N LEU A 163 16.20 -8.20 17.18
CA LEU A 163 17.42 -8.04 16.40
C LEU A 163 18.59 -7.45 17.21
N VAL A 164 18.35 -6.43 18.04
CA VAL A 164 19.43 -5.79 18.82
C VAL A 164 19.93 -6.67 19.97
N THR A 165 19.10 -7.63 20.41
CA THR A 165 19.47 -8.60 21.46
C THR A 165 20.03 -9.91 20.91
N ASP A 166 20.03 -10.07 19.59
CA ASP A 166 20.65 -11.22 18.92
C ASP A 166 22.17 -11.17 19.11
N LYS A 167 22.76 -12.24 19.63
CA LYS A 167 24.21 -12.33 19.91
C LYS A 167 25.07 -12.19 18.65
N GLY A 168 24.52 -12.51 17.48
CA GLY A 168 25.16 -12.40 16.18
C GLY A 168 25.18 -10.99 15.61
N ILE A 169 24.43 -10.02 16.17
CA ILE A 169 24.33 -8.66 15.60
C ILE A 169 25.67 -7.91 15.56
N THR A 170 26.61 -8.28 16.44
CA THR A 170 27.97 -7.72 16.51
C THR A 170 29.03 -8.64 15.90
N ASN A 171 28.63 -9.69 15.17
CA ASN A 171 29.58 -10.57 14.50
C ASN A 171 30.39 -9.78 13.44
N GLY A 172 31.68 -10.08 13.32
CA GLY A 172 32.58 -9.47 12.32
C GLY A 172 32.46 -10.07 10.93
N ASP A 173 31.77 -11.20 10.77
CA ASP A 173 31.49 -11.82 9.47
C ASP A 173 30.31 -11.13 8.76
N ILE A 174 30.58 -9.94 8.20
CA ILE A 174 29.57 -9.01 7.67
C ILE A 174 29.58 -8.85 6.14
N ARG A 175 30.52 -9.48 5.44
CA ARG A 175 30.72 -9.21 4.01
C ARG A 175 31.16 -10.45 3.23
N ASN A 176 30.33 -10.81 2.26
CA ASN A 176 30.68 -11.76 1.20
C ASN A 176 31.32 -11.04 0.00
N LYS A 177 32.15 -11.76 -0.76
CA LYS A 177 32.67 -11.26 -2.05
C LYS A 177 31.53 -11.23 -3.07
N PRO A 178 31.38 -10.16 -3.86
CA PRO A 178 30.38 -10.12 -4.93
C PRO A 178 30.64 -11.21 -5.96
N GLY A 179 29.56 -11.74 -6.55
CA GLY A 179 29.63 -12.68 -7.67
C GLY A 179 30.02 -11.99 -8.99
N LYS A 180 29.94 -12.74 -10.09
CA LYS A 180 30.13 -12.18 -11.43
C LYS A 180 28.96 -11.23 -11.79
N PRO A 181 29.19 -10.19 -12.63
CA PRO A 181 28.12 -9.33 -13.13
C PRO A 181 27.03 -10.14 -13.84
N GLY A 182 25.78 -9.66 -13.75
CA GLY A 182 24.62 -10.34 -14.30
C GLY A 182 23.33 -9.56 -14.04
N GLU A 183 22.24 -10.29 -13.79
CA GLU A 183 20.92 -9.74 -13.47
C GLU A 183 20.58 -9.99 -12.00
N GLY A 184 20.01 -8.98 -11.33
CA GLY A 184 19.67 -9.06 -9.91
C GLY A 184 18.38 -8.32 -9.62
N VAL A 185 17.49 -8.99 -8.87
CA VAL A 185 16.23 -8.42 -8.37
C VAL A 185 16.28 -8.40 -6.84
N GLY A 186 16.14 -7.21 -6.26
CA GLY A 186 15.94 -7.01 -4.84
C GLY A 186 14.52 -6.52 -4.57
N ILE A 187 13.82 -7.18 -3.65
CA ILE A 187 12.51 -6.75 -3.18
C ILE A 187 12.54 -6.66 -1.65
N VAL A 188 12.07 -5.52 -1.13
CA VAL A 188 11.84 -5.30 0.30
C VAL A 188 10.50 -4.62 0.49
N GLU A 189 9.91 -4.73 1.67
CA GLU A 189 8.74 -3.91 2.01
C GLU A 189 9.21 -2.57 2.59
N ALA A 190 9.14 -1.53 1.78
CA ALA A 190 9.23 -0.18 2.31
C ALA A 190 7.98 0.11 3.16
N CYS A 191 8.04 1.15 3.99
CA CYS A 191 6.94 1.51 4.90
C CYS A 191 5.59 1.67 4.16
N ARG A 192 5.64 2.12 2.90
CA ARG A 192 4.47 2.44 2.05
C ARG A 192 4.02 1.29 1.13
N GLY A 193 4.74 0.17 1.11
CA GLY A 193 4.47 -0.98 0.26
C GLY A 193 5.73 -1.61 -0.33
N THR A 194 5.53 -2.64 -1.15
CA THR A 194 6.60 -3.39 -1.82
C THR A 194 7.48 -2.46 -2.68
N LEU A 195 8.80 -2.60 -2.54
CA LEU A 195 9.80 -1.85 -3.30
C LEU A 195 10.62 -2.83 -4.12
N ILE A 196 10.61 -2.66 -5.44
CA ILE A 196 11.30 -3.53 -6.38
C ILE A 196 12.44 -2.78 -7.05
N HIS A 197 13.64 -3.32 -6.92
CA HIS A 197 14.84 -2.89 -7.62
C HIS A 197 15.33 -4.01 -8.53
N HIS A 198 15.40 -3.74 -9.84
CA HIS A 198 15.85 -4.71 -10.83
C HIS A 198 16.97 -4.10 -11.68
N TYR A 199 18.15 -4.71 -11.64
CA TYR A 199 19.33 -4.28 -12.38
C TYR A 199 19.83 -5.38 -13.32
N GLN A 200 20.21 -5.00 -14.53
CA GLN A 200 21.00 -5.83 -15.45
C GLN A 200 22.32 -5.11 -15.71
N LEU A 201 23.43 -5.79 -15.44
CA LEU A 201 24.79 -5.26 -15.58
C LEU A 201 25.45 -5.78 -16.86
N ASP A 202 26.43 -5.04 -17.37
CA ASP A 202 27.37 -5.51 -18.41
C ASP A 202 28.57 -6.26 -17.80
N GLU A 203 29.49 -6.73 -18.67
CA GLU A 203 30.71 -7.43 -18.27
C GLU A 203 31.67 -6.62 -17.38
N ASN A 204 31.56 -5.29 -17.38
CA ASN A 204 32.33 -4.37 -16.56
C ASN A 204 31.59 -3.97 -15.27
N ALA A 205 30.48 -4.63 -14.96
CA ALA A 205 29.60 -4.34 -13.82
C ALA A 205 28.90 -2.96 -13.88
N LEU A 206 28.74 -2.38 -15.07
CA LEU A 206 27.99 -1.14 -15.26
C LEU A 206 26.52 -1.43 -15.53
N ALA A 207 25.63 -0.60 -15.00
CA ALA A 207 24.18 -0.78 -15.17
C ALA A 207 23.77 -0.52 -16.64
N LYS A 208 23.27 -1.57 -17.30
CA LYS A 208 22.77 -1.52 -18.68
C LYS A 208 21.25 -1.31 -18.74
N LYS A 209 20.52 -1.92 -17.82
CA LYS A 209 19.09 -1.68 -17.63
C LYS A 209 18.75 -1.60 -16.15
N VAL A 210 17.80 -0.73 -15.84
CA VAL A 210 17.26 -0.56 -14.49
C VAL A 210 15.75 -0.49 -14.60
N ASN A 211 15.05 -1.28 -13.80
CA ASN A 211 13.62 -1.15 -13.59
C ASN A 211 13.33 -1.00 -12.10
N LEU A 212 12.55 0.01 -11.75
CA LEU A 212 12.14 0.30 -10.38
C LEU A 212 10.62 0.36 -10.33
N ILE A 213 10.02 -0.42 -9.43
CA ILE A 213 8.62 -0.24 -9.09
C ILE A 213 8.57 0.11 -7.60
N VAL A 214 8.24 1.36 -7.32
CA VAL A 214 8.34 1.92 -5.98
C VAL A 214 7.01 1.80 -5.26
N ALA A 215 7.07 1.54 -3.95
CA ALA A 215 5.94 1.35 -3.04
C ALA A 215 4.64 2.09 -3.41
N THR A 216 4.66 3.43 -3.48
CA THR A 216 3.44 4.22 -3.73
C THR A 216 2.91 4.04 -5.16
N THR A 217 3.76 3.71 -6.15
CA THR A 217 3.33 3.45 -7.53
C THR A 217 2.32 2.30 -7.58
N HIS A 218 2.54 1.22 -6.82
CA HIS A 218 1.59 0.11 -6.71
C HIS A 218 0.20 0.54 -6.21
N ASN A 219 0.14 1.56 -5.35
CA ASN A 219 -1.12 2.07 -4.79
C ASN A 219 -1.76 3.16 -5.66
N ALA A 220 -1.12 3.65 -6.72
CA ALA A 220 -1.66 4.74 -7.54
C ALA A 220 -3.08 4.46 -8.07
N PRO A 221 -3.41 3.26 -8.62
CA PRO A 221 -4.78 2.95 -9.01
C PRO A 221 -5.76 2.96 -7.83
N GLY A 222 -5.35 2.39 -6.69
CA GLY A 222 -6.14 2.38 -5.47
C GLY A 222 -6.42 3.78 -4.92
N ILE A 223 -5.42 4.66 -4.93
CA ILE A 223 -5.54 6.07 -4.53
C ILE A 223 -6.55 6.80 -5.44
N CYS A 224 -6.42 6.67 -6.76
CA CYS A 224 -7.35 7.29 -7.70
C CYS A 224 -8.80 6.86 -7.43
N MET A 225 -9.02 5.56 -7.21
CA MET A 225 -10.36 5.03 -6.90
C MET A 225 -10.87 5.50 -5.53
N SER A 226 -10.04 5.48 -4.49
CA SER A 226 -10.44 5.94 -3.15
C SER A 226 -10.80 7.43 -3.14
N VAL A 227 -10.03 8.28 -3.83
CA VAL A 227 -10.34 9.72 -3.95
C VAL A 227 -11.64 9.94 -4.73
N LYS A 228 -11.84 9.21 -5.84
CA LYS A 228 -13.08 9.25 -6.62
C LYS A 228 -14.28 8.83 -5.78
N ASN A 229 -14.21 7.69 -5.08
CA ASN A 229 -15.30 7.17 -4.25
C ASN A 229 -15.64 8.13 -3.11
N ALA A 230 -14.63 8.68 -2.42
CA ALA A 230 -14.85 9.68 -1.37
C ALA A 230 -15.53 10.93 -1.93
N ALA A 231 -15.06 11.46 -3.07
CA ALA A 231 -15.68 12.63 -3.71
C ALA A 231 -17.13 12.35 -4.11
N GLN A 232 -17.42 11.21 -4.76
CA GLN A 232 -18.77 10.83 -5.19
C GLN A 232 -19.71 10.57 -3.99
N GLY A 233 -19.19 10.03 -2.90
CA GLY A 233 -19.96 9.77 -1.68
C GLY A 233 -20.35 11.06 -0.95
N LEU A 234 -19.42 12.01 -0.85
CA LEU A 234 -19.50 13.18 0.02
C LEU A 234 -20.01 14.45 -0.67
N ILE A 235 -19.67 14.66 -1.94
CA ILE A 235 -20.04 15.87 -2.69
C ILE A 235 -21.38 15.63 -3.39
N ARG A 236 -22.41 16.37 -2.97
CA ARG A 236 -23.78 16.27 -3.51
C ARG A 236 -24.29 17.64 -3.94
N ASN A 237 -25.09 17.67 -5.01
CA ASN A 237 -25.76 18.87 -5.50
C ASN A 237 -24.81 20.06 -5.77
N GLY A 238 -23.59 19.78 -6.25
CA GLY A 238 -22.56 20.79 -6.52
C GLY A 238 -22.02 21.53 -5.27
N LYS A 239 -22.43 21.14 -4.06
CA LYS A 239 -21.97 21.77 -2.82
C LYS A 239 -20.58 21.27 -2.47
N VAL A 240 -19.62 22.18 -2.45
CA VAL A 240 -18.23 21.93 -2.08
C VAL A 240 -17.77 22.94 -1.05
N SER A 241 -17.23 22.44 0.05
CA SER A 241 -16.64 23.20 1.14
C SER A 241 -15.26 22.65 1.48
N ASP A 242 -14.44 23.43 2.16
CA ASP A 242 -13.10 23.00 2.58
C ASP A 242 -13.15 21.78 3.50
N GLY A 243 -14.18 21.67 4.34
CA GLY A 243 -14.43 20.48 5.15
C GLY A 243 -14.64 19.23 4.31
N LEU A 244 -15.46 19.31 3.25
CA LEU A 244 -15.68 18.19 2.33
C LEU A 244 -14.41 17.83 1.56
N LEU A 245 -13.67 18.82 1.07
CA LEU A 245 -12.40 18.59 0.37
C LEU A 245 -11.36 17.92 1.29
N ASN A 246 -11.26 18.35 2.54
CA ASN A 246 -10.39 17.72 3.53
C ASN A 246 -10.78 16.25 3.78
N MET A 247 -12.07 15.92 3.78
CA MET A 247 -12.52 14.52 3.88
C MET A 247 -12.15 13.71 2.63
N VAL A 248 -12.28 14.28 1.43
CA VAL A 248 -11.78 13.62 0.20
C VAL A 248 -10.27 13.39 0.29
N GLU A 249 -9.51 14.36 0.80
CA GLU A 249 -8.07 14.21 1.03
C GLU A 249 -7.74 13.14 2.09
N MET A 250 -8.64 12.82 3.04
CA MET A 250 -8.39 11.72 3.98
C MET A 250 -8.25 10.37 3.25
N ALA A 251 -9.03 10.15 2.18
CA ALA A 251 -8.91 8.95 1.36
C ALA A 251 -7.52 8.85 0.69
N PHE A 252 -6.93 9.99 0.34
CA PHE A 252 -5.58 10.10 -0.19
C PHE A 252 -4.51 9.85 0.90
N ARG A 253 -4.60 10.58 2.03
CA ARG A 253 -3.63 10.52 3.14
C ARG A 253 -3.57 9.14 3.81
N ALA A 254 -4.66 8.37 3.76
CA ALA A 254 -4.70 7.02 4.32
C ALA A 254 -3.58 6.12 3.82
N TYR A 255 -3.19 6.28 2.55
CA TYR A 255 -2.11 5.51 1.92
C TYR A 255 -0.71 5.95 2.34
N ASP A 256 -0.54 7.11 3.00
CA ASP A 256 0.77 7.76 3.23
C ASP A 256 1.59 7.81 1.93
N PRO A 257 1.09 8.48 0.87
CA PRO A 257 1.74 8.43 -0.44
C PRO A 257 3.06 9.23 -0.44
N CYS A 258 4.13 8.65 -0.99
CA CYS A 258 5.35 9.37 -1.34
C CYS A 258 5.42 9.55 -2.86
N PHE A 259 4.86 10.64 -3.41
CA PHE A 259 4.89 10.87 -4.86
C PHE A 259 6.27 11.21 -5.40
N ALA A 260 7.14 11.85 -4.62
CA ALA A 260 8.54 12.02 -4.99
C ALA A 260 9.23 10.67 -5.22
N CYS A 261 8.91 9.68 -4.38
CA CYS A 261 9.38 8.30 -4.56
C CYS A 261 8.73 7.65 -5.79
N ALA A 262 7.42 7.81 -5.99
CA ALA A 262 6.66 7.14 -7.05
C ALA A 262 6.98 7.64 -8.47
N THR A 263 7.31 8.93 -8.61
CA THR A 263 7.71 9.54 -9.89
C THR A 263 9.22 9.57 -10.10
N HIS A 264 9.99 9.22 -9.06
CA HIS A 264 11.44 9.46 -8.99
C HIS A 264 11.83 10.93 -9.23
N PHE A 265 10.91 11.87 -8.99
CA PHE A 265 11.07 13.29 -9.26
C PHE A 265 10.80 14.10 -7.99
N ALA A 266 11.79 14.85 -7.52
CA ALA A 266 11.82 15.42 -6.17
C ALA A 266 11.59 16.95 -6.08
N ILE A 267 11.02 17.58 -7.12
CA ILE A 267 10.87 19.05 -7.15
C ILE A 267 9.39 19.44 -7.33
N GLY A 268 8.80 20.09 -6.33
CA GLY A 268 7.51 20.79 -6.43
C GLY A 268 6.65 20.71 -5.16
N GLU A 269 5.97 21.81 -4.83
CA GLU A 269 4.78 21.78 -3.95
C GLU A 269 3.72 20.89 -4.62
N MET A 270 2.95 20.11 -3.84
CA MET A 270 1.96 19.18 -4.39
C MET A 270 0.69 19.95 -4.76
N PRO A 271 0.47 20.32 -6.04
CA PRO A 271 -0.68 21.14 -6.41
C PRO A 271 -1.91 20.22 -6.50
N LEU A 272 -2.94 20.50 -5.71
CA LEU A 272 -4.20 19.77 -5.77
C LEU A 272 -5.22 20.60 -6.56
N GLU A 273 -5.52 20.16 -7.79
CA GLU A 273 -6.59 20.73 -8.61
C GLU A 273 -7.79 19.78 -8.64
N VAL A 274 -8.93 20.23 -8.12
CA VAL A 274 -10.20 19.51 -8.19
C VAL A 274 -11.09 20.17 -9.24
N LYS A 275 -11.39 19.43 -10.31
CA LYS A 275 -12.36 19.83 -11.35
C LYS A 275 -13.67 19.11 -11.14
N ILE A 276 -14.76 19.86 -11.04
CA ILE A 276 -16.11 19.33 -10.82
C ILE A 276 -16.88 19.49 -12.12
N PHE A 277 -17.43 18.39 -12.60
CA PHE A 277 -18.23 18.35 -13.82
C PHE A 277 -19.69 18.01 -13.47
N ASP A 278 -20.62 18.57 -14.23
CA ASP A 278 -22.04 18.18 -14.14
C ASP A 278 -22.32 16.87 -14.91
N TYR A 279 -23.58 16.48 -14.98
CA TYR A 279 -24.02 15.26 -15.66
C TYR A 279 -23.81 15.30 -17.18
N GLU A 280 -23.64 16.48 -17.78
CA GLU A 280 -23.32 16.68 -19.20
C GLU A 280 -21.82 16.77 -19.46
N LYS A 281 -20.99 16.56 -18.42
CA LYS A 281 -19.52 16.71 -18.43
C LYS A 281 -19.06 18.15 -18.67
N GLN A 282 -19.89 19.15 -18.41
CA GLN A 282 -19.47 20.55 -18.43
C GLN A 282 -18.76 20.90 -17.12
N LEU A 283 -17.68 21.68 -17.22
CA LEU A 283 -16.91 22.10 -16.05
C LEU A 283 -17.72 23.12 -15.23
N VAL A 284 -18.16 22.73 -14.04
CA VAL A 284 -18.92 23.57 -13.12
C VAL A 284 -18.00 24.45 -12.28
N LYS A 285 -16.90 23.87 -11.79
CA LYS A 285 -15.99 24.56 -10.87
C LYS A 285 -14.61 23.93 -10.87
N THR A 286 -13.58 24.76 -10.70
CA THR A 286 -12.21 24.34 -10.40
C THR A 286 -11.80 24.90 -9.05
N VAL A 287 -11.22 24.05 -8.20
CA VAL A 287 -10.61 24.44 -6.92
C VAL A 287 -9.14 24.05 -6.96
N ARG A 288 -8.25 24.96 -6.56
CA ARG A 288 -6.79 24.77 -6.56
C ARG A 288 -6.22 24.99 -5.17
N ARG A 289 -5.25 24.19 -4.79
CA ARG A 289 -4.43 24.35 -3.59
C ARG A 289 -2.97 24.06 -3.91
#